data_AF-A0A522R9S8-F1
#
_entry.id   AF-A0A522R9S8-F1
#
_cell.length_a   1.000
_cell.length_b   1.000
_cell.length_c   1.000
_cell.angle_alpha   90.00
_cell.angle_beta   90.00
_cell.angle_gamma   90.00
#
_symmetry.space_group_name_H-M   'P 1'
#
loop_
_entity.id
_entity.type
_entity.pdbx_description
1 polymer ?
#
loop_
_entity_poly.entity_id
_entity_poly.type
_entity_poly.pdbx_seq_one_letter_code
_entity_poly.pdbx_strand_id
1 'polypeptide(L)' 'LQQYEAFDLKTSSWVRTPENVRKLGGALFCDRRYDKIFLYHNGADSYYAARGFRGALKV' A
#
# COMPACT_ATOMS: atom_id res chain seq x y z
N LEU A 1 12.87 2.87 -3.57
CA LEU A 1 12.77 1.41 -3.35
C LEU A 1 12.50 0.69 -4.66
N GLN A 2 11.33 0.87 -5.27
CA GLN A 2 10.97 0.25 -6.56
C GLN A 2 11.92 0.58 -7.75
N GLN A 3 12.74 1.63 -7.65
CA GLN A 3 13.78 1.98 -8.63
C GLN A 3 15.08 1.16 -8.51
N TYR A 4 15.26 0.42 -7.42
CA TYR A 4 16.50 -0.32 -7.13
C TYR A 4 16.34 -1.82 -7.35
N GLU A 5 15.14 -2.37 -7.12
CA GLU A 5 14.82 -3.78 -7.37
C GLU A 5 13.30 -3.96 -7.44
N ALA A 6 12.84 -5.12 -7.91
CA ALA A 6 11.44 -5.52 -7.85
C ALA A 6 11.07 -5.97 -6.43
N PHE A 7 10.60 -5.02 -5.62
CA PHE A 7 10.04 -5.29 -4.31
C PHE A 7 8.54 -5.61 -4.42
N ASP A 8 7.92 -6.08 -3.33
CA ASP A 8 6.45 -6.25 -3.25
C ASP A 8 5.88 -7.33 -4.20
N LEU A 9 6.68 -8.35 -4.53
CA LEU A 9 6.29 -9.44 -5.43
C LEU A 9 5.18 -10.35 -4.86
N LYS A 10 4.98 -10.34 -3.55
CA LYS A 10 3.98 -11.17 -2.84
C LYS A 10 3.03 -10.35 -1.96
N THR A 11 3.28 -9.06 -1.79
CA THR A 11 2.58 -8.20 -0.83
C THR A 11 2.31 -6.84 -1.45
N SER A 12 1.27 -6.15 -0.98
CA SER A 12 1.02 -4.77 -1.37
C SER A 12 1.88 -3.80 -0.58
N SER A 13 2.25 -2.70 -1.23
CA SER A 13 2.96 -1.55 -0.66
C SER A 13 2.08 -0.31 -0.66
N TRP A 14 2.26 0.52 0.36
CA TRP A 14 1.59 1.82 0.44
C TRP A 14 2.16 2.78 -0.60
N VAL A 15 1.26 3.48 -1.27
CA VAL A 15 1.59 4.59 -2.16
C VAL A 15 1.18 5.89 -1.47
N ARG A 16 1.87 6.98 -1.79
CA ARG A 16 1.49 8.31 -1.29
C ARG A 16 0.07 8.65 -1.77
N THR A 17 -0.90 8.55 -0.86
CA THR A 17 -2.27 8.96 -1.12
C THR A 17 -2.34 10.49 -1.26
N PRO A 18 -2.97 11.02 -2.32
CA PRO A 18 -3.29 12.43 -2.44
C PRO A 18 -4.11 12.93 -1.24
N GLU A 19 -3.88 14.18 -0.84
CA GLU A 19 -4.48 14.74 0.37
C GLU A 19 -6.02 14.81 0.29
N ASN A 20 -6.58 15.14 -0.88
CA ASN A 20 -8.02 15.15 -1.12
C ASN A 20 -8.66 13.77 -0.94
N VAL A 21 -8.00 12.69 -1.38
CA VAL A 21 -8.48 11.32 -1.19
C VAL A 21 -8.37 10.92 0.29
N ARG A 22 -7.26 11.28 0.95
CA ARG A 22 -7.04 10.98 2.37
C ARG A 22 -8.05 11.66 3.28
N LYS A 23 -8.42 12.92 2.98
CA LYS A 23 -9.45 13.68 3.72
C LYS A 23 -10.82 12.99 3.69
N LEU A 24 -11.10 12.20 2.65
CA LEU A 24 -12.32 11.39 2.52
C LEU A 24 -12.18 9.98 3.13
N GLY A 25 -11.09 9.70 3.87
CA GLY A 25 -10.81 8.39 4.47
C GLY A 25 -10.18 7.37 3.53
N GLY A 26 -9.89 7.75 2.28
CA GLY A 26 -9.28 6.86 1.29
C GLY A 26 -7.78 6.67 1.48
N ALA A 27 -7.27 5.56 0.95
CA ALA A 27 -5.86 5.21 0.94
C ALA A 27 -5.51 4.44 -0.35
N LEU A 28 -4.31 4.65 -0.89
CA LEU A 28 -3.83 4.00 -2.11
C LEU A 28 -2.68 3.05 -1.81
N PHE A 29 -2.72 1.87 -2.41
CA PHE A 29 -1.66 0.88 -2.32
C PHE A 29 -1.55 0.12 -3.64
N CYS A 30 -0.40 -0.46 -3.92
CA CYS A 30 -0.19 -1.23 -5.15
C CYS A 30 0.59 -2.51 -4.89
N ASP A 31 0.48 -3.46 -5.82
CA ASP A 31 1.39 -4.60 -5.93
C ASP A 31 1.85 -4.81 -7.38
N ARG A 32 2.88 -5.64 -7.57
CA ARG A 32 3.38 -6.03 -8.90
C ARG A 32 3.13 -7.52 -9.11
N ARG A 33 2.30 -7.85 -10.09
CA ARG A 33 1.98 -9.23 -10.49
C ARG A 33 1.99 -9.33 -11.99
N TYR A 34 2.40 -10.48 -12.53
CA TYR A 34 2.44 -10.71 -13.99
C TYR A 34 3.20 -9.62 -14.75
N ASP A 35 4.26 -9.08 -14.14
CA ASP A 35 5.03 -7.95 -14.67
C ASP A 35 4.21 -6.66 -14.92
N LYS A 36 3.08 -6.50 -14.21
CA LYS A 36 2.22 -5.33 -14.26
C LYS A 36 1.99 -4.76 -12.85
N ILE A 37 1.81 -3.44 -12.79
CA ILE A 37 1.46 -2.74 -11.55
C ILE A 37 -0.06 -2.68 -11.46
N PHE A 38 -0.61 -3.14 -10.33
CA PHE A 38 -2.01 -2.99 -10.01
C PHE A 38 -2.15 -1.99 -8.86
N LEU A 39 -2.89 -0.91 -9.11
CA LEU A 39 -3.20 0.11 -8.11
C LEU A 39 -4.60 -0.13 -7.57
N TYR A 40 -4.74 -0.03 -6.24
CA TYR A 40 -5.99 -0.24 -5.53
C TYR A 40 -6.28 0.94 -4.60
N HIS A 41 -7.54 1.06 -4.21
CA HIS A 41 -7.97 2.01 -3.20
C HIS A 41 -8.80 1.32 -2.11
N ASN A 42 -8.56 1.68 -0.85
CA ASN A 42 -9.42 1.30 0.27
C ASN A 42 -9.16 2.24 1.46
N GLY A 43 -9.97 2.18 2.52
CA GLY A 43 -9.60 2.78 3.80
C GLY A 43 -8.32 2.12 4.37
N ALA A 44 -7.54 2.86 5.16
CA ALA A 44 -6.44 2.25 5.90
C ALA A 44 -6.97 1.18 6.87
N ASP A 45 -8.07 1.49 7.56
CA ASP A 45 -8.67 0.58 8.53
C ASP A 45 -9.14 -0.72 7.88
N SER A 46 -9.83 -0.65 6.74
CA SER A 46 -10.27 -1.83 6.00
C SER A 46 -9.12 -2.62 5.37
N TYR A 47 -8.05 -1.95 4.92
CA TYR A 47 -6.82 -2.61 4.46
C TYR A 47 -6.14 -3.41 5.59
N TYR A 48 -6.25 -2.93 6.83
CA TYR A 48 -5.67 -3.57 8.01
C TYR A 48 -6.64 -4.46 8.78
N ALA A 49 -7.95 -4.40 8.57
CA ALA A 49 -8.93 -5.18 9.31
C ALA A 49 -8.69 -6.70 9.25
N ALA A 50 -8.16 -7.20 8.13
CA ALA A 50 -7.81 -8.61 7.93
C ALA A 50 -6.31 -8.92 8.13
N ARG A 51 -5.51 -7.94 8.54
CA ARG A 51 -4.06 -8.09 8.74
C ARG A 51 -3.74 -7.84 10.20
N GLY A 52 -3.16 -8.84 10.87
CA GLY A 52 -2.79 -8.74 12.28
C GLY A 52 -1.78 -7.60 12.57
N PHE A 53 -1.30 -7.56 13.81
CA PHE A 53 -0.40 -6.51 14.28
C PHE A 53 0.79 -6.26 13.33
N ARG A 54 1.05 -4.99 12.98
CA ARG A 54 2.26 -4.56 12.29
C ARG A 54 3.12 -3.71 13.21
N GLY A 55 4.36 -4.14 13.39
CA GLY A 55 5.38 -3.33 14.06
C GLY A 55 5.75 -2.12 13.23
N ALA A 56 5.81 -0.95 13.86
CA ALA A 56 6.44 0.23 13.31
C ALA A 56 7.86 0.30 13.87
N LEU A 57 8.87 0.23 13.00
CA LEU A 57 10.25 0.49 13.38
C LEU A 57 10.56 1.94 13.01
N LYS A 58 10.89 2.75 14.02
CA LYS A 58 11.45 4.09 13.81
C LYS A 58 12.97 3.96 13.90
N VAL A 59 13.63 4.09 12.75
CA VAL A 59 15.10 4.19 12.64
C VAL A 59 15.51 5.65 12.57
#